data_AF-S4NLX3-F1
#
_entry.id   AF-S4NLX3-F1
#
_cell.length_a   1.000
_cell.length_b   1.000
_cell.length_c   1.000
_cell.angle_alpha   90.00
_cell.angle_beta   90.00
_cell.angle_gamma   90.00
#
_symmetry.space_group_name_H-M   'P 1'
#
loop_
_entity.id
_entity.type
_entity.pdbx_description
1 polymer ?
#
loop_
_entity_poly.entity_id
_entity_poly.type
_entity_poly.pdbx_seq_one_letter_code
_entity_poly.pdbx_strand_id
1 'polypeptide(L)'
;MEPKWAIVEHLPDLHMERVYEDHEMLVDNLMLWTRESKNRILFAERPDKISLFQNPEKFLLTEDDRGWSSEHDEHSRQVIIEEFFGH
;
A
#
# COMPACT_ATOMS: atom_id res chain seq x y z
N MET A 1 -4.13 14.40 -8.07
CA MET A 1 -3.30 13.47 -7.28
C MET A 1 -4.16 13.01 -6.13
N GLU A 2 -4.46 11.72 -6.09
CA GLU A 2 -5.12 11.11 -4.93
C GLU A 2 -4.30 11.34 -3.67
N PRO A 3 -4.96 11.43 -2.50
CA PRO A 3 -4.29 11.80 -1.27
C PRO A 3 -3.25 10.74 -0.90
N LYS A 4 -1.99 11.16 -0.84
CA LYS A 4 -0.86 10.38 -0.29
C LYS A 4 -0.99 10.16 1.22
N TRP A 5 -2.10 10.54 1.84
CA TRP A 5 -2.26 10.54 3.28
C TRP A 5 -2.68 9.16 3.77
N ALA A 6 -2.07 8.71 4.86
CA ALA A 6 -2.40 7.45 5.49
C ALA A 6 -2.32 7.53 7.01
N ILE A 7 -2.99 6.57 7.65
CA ILE A 7 -2.83 6.27 9.06
C ILE A 7 -1.69 5.25 9.17
N VAL A 8 -0.70 5.55 10.00
CA VAL A 8 0.48 4.71 10.19
C VAL A 8 0.55 4.27 11.64
N GLU A 9 0.65 2.96 11.85
CA GLU A 9 0.95 2.35 13.13
C GLU A 9 2.46 2.21 13.28
N HIS A 10 3.04 2.90 14.25
CA HIS A 10 4.44 2.73 14.62
C HIS A 10 4.53 1.81 15.86
N LEU A 11 5.43 0.83 15.80
CA LEU A 11 5.67 -0.23 16.79
C LEU A 11 7.10 -0.08 17.37
N PRO A 12 7.35 0.85 18.31
CA PRO A 12 8.70 1.22 18.70
C PRO A 12 9.50 0.08 19.32
N ASP A 13 8.84 -0.79 20.10
CA ASP A 13 9.51 -1.91 20.77
C ASP A 13 9.99 -2.99 19.76
N LEU A 14 9.45 -2.99 18.53
CA LEU A 14 9.88 -3.87 17.43
C LEU A 14 10.71 -3.15 16.36
N HIS A 15 10.85 -1.83 16.44
CA HIS A 15 11.49 -1.00 15.40
C HIS A 15 10.83 -1.14 14.02
N MET A 16 9.51 -1.21 13.98
CA MET A 16 8.73 -1.35 12.75
C MET A 16 7.59 -0.34 12.65
N GLU A 17 7.07 -0.15 11.45
CA GLU A 17 5.79 0.52 11.21
C GLU A 17 4.99 -0.20 10.13
N ARG A 18 3.68 0.01 10.11
CA ARG A 18 2.81 -0.37 9.01
C ARG A 18 1.82 0.73 8.67
N VAL A 19 1.44 0.78 7.41
CA VAL A 19 0.33 1.62 6.92
C VAL A 19 -0.96 0.83 7.08
N TYR A 20 -2.02 1.45 7.60
CA TYR A 20 -3.36 0.84 7.57
C TYR A 20 -3.95 0.93 6.16
N GLU A 21 -4.60 -0.15 5.74
CA GLU A 21 -5.46 -0.12 4.56
C GLU A 21 -6.76 0.61 4.87
N ASP A 22 -7.33 1.31 3.88
CA ASP A 22 -8.47 2.22 4.11
C ASP A 22 -9.76 1.52 4.56
N HIS A 23 -9.85 0.20 4.34
CA HIS A 23 -10.98 -0.62 4.73
C HIS A 23 -10.83 -1.22 6.15
N GLU A 24 -9.68 -1.04 6.80
CA GLU A 24 -9.46 -1.60 8.14
C GLU A 24 -10.25 -0.86 9.22
N MET A 25 -10.80 -1.62 10.17
CA MET A 25 -11.47 -1.09 11.34
C MET A 25 -10.42 -0.63 12.37
N LEU A 26 -10.18 0.67 12.44
CA LEU A 26 -9.10 1.22 13.29
C LEU A 26 -9.25 0.86 14.77
N VAL A 27 -10.46 0.95 15.32
CA VAL A 27 -10.71 0.64 16.74
C VAL A 27 -10.42 -0.83 17.03
N ASP A 28 -10.88 -1.74 16.18
CA ASP A 28 -10.66 -3.18 16.36
C ASP A 28 -9.16 -3.52 16.34
N ASN A 29 -8.40 -2.87 15.46
CA ASN A 29 -6.95 -3.00 15.42
C ASN A 29 -6.26 -2.46 16.68
N LEU A 30 -6.69 -1.30 17.19
CA LEU A 30 -6.12 -0.71 18.41
C LEU A 30 -6.39 -1.56 19.66
N MET A 31 -7.48 -2.34 19.67
CA MET A 31 -7.77 -3.28 20.76
C MET A 31 -6.77 -4.44 20.86
N LEU A 32 -5.95 -4.67 19.83
CA LEU A 32 -4.86 -5.65 19.86
C LEU A 32 -3.64 -5.14 20.64
N TRP A 33 -3.56 -3.84 20.93
CA TRP A 33 -2.46 -3.28 21.69
C TRP A 33 -2.52 -3.71 23.15
N THR A 34 -1.36 -3.95 23.74
CA THR A 34 -1.25 -4.12 25.19
C THR A 34 -1.65 -2.82 25.88
N ARG A 35 -2.17 -2.91 27.10
CA ARG A 35 -2.56 -1.74 27.91
C ARG A 35 -1.41 -0.75 28.10
N GLU A 36 -0.18 -1.23 28.21
CA GLU A 36 1.04 -0.44 28.38
C GLU A 36 1.75 -0.14 27.04
N SER A 37 1.06 -0.29 25.92
CA SER A 37 1.64 -0.12 24.58
C SER A 37 2.24 1.28 24.41
N LYS A 38 3.44 1.32 23.80
CA LYS A 38 4.10 2.55 23.35
C LYS A 38 3.84 2.84 21.86
N ASN A 39 3.02 2.01 21.20
CA ASN A 39 2.68 2.18 19.81
C ASN A 39 2.04 3.55 19.58
N ARG A 40 2.17 4.06 18.36
CA ARG A 40 1.66 5.39 18.00
C ARG A 40 0.89 5.31 16.71
N ILE A 41 -0.21 6.04 16.66
CA ILE A 41 -0.91 6.35 15.44
C ILE A 41 -0.39 7.69 14.92
N LEU A 42 0.05 7.70 13.68
CA LEU A 42 0.51 8.89 12.96
C LEU A 42 -0.39 9.12 11.76
N PHE A 43 -0.64 10.38 11.45
CA PHE A 43 -1.22 10.80 10.17
C PHE A 43 -0.09 11.40 9.33
N ALA A 44 0.26 10.77 8.22
CA ALA A 44 1.45 11.11 7.46
C ALA A 44 1.28 10.82 5.96
N GLU A 45 2.10 11.48 5.14
CA GLU A 45 2.20 11.12 3.73
C GLU A 45 2.95 9.79 3.55
N ARG A 46 2.37 8.90 2.75
CA ARG A 46 2.84 7.57 2.34
C ARG A 46 2.54 7.38 0.84
N PRO A 47 3.35 7.97 -0.05
CA PRO A 47 3.15 7.85 -1.50
C PRO A 47 3.32 6.41 -2.01
N ASP A 48 4.02 5.58 -1.25
CA ASP A 48 4.25 4.16 -1.48
C ASP A 48 2.97 3.31 -1.35
N LYS A 49 2.00 3.73 -0.52
CA LYS A 49 0.74 3.00 -0.27
C LYS A 49 0.01 2.58 -1.55
N ILE A 50 -0.05 3.48 -2.54
CA ILE A 50 -0.75 3.24 -3.81
C ILE A 50 0.22 3.04 -4.99
N SER A 51 1.51 2.83 -4.71
CA SER A 51 2.54 2.74 -5.77
C SER A 51 2.28 1.58 -6.73
N LEU A 52 1.72 0.47 -6.21
CA LEU A 52 1.29 -0.67 -7.01
C LEU A 52 0.26 -0.25 -8.07
N PHE A 53 -0.78 0.48 -7.70
CA PHE A 53 -1.82 0.89 -8.64
C PHE A 53 -1.35 1.98 -9.62
N GLN A 54 -0.37 2.79 -9.21
CA GLN A 54 0.22 3.81 -10.10
C GLN A 54 1.20 3.23 -11.13
N ASN A 55 1.86 2.12 -10.80
CA ASN A 55 2.89 1.49 -11.63
C ASN A 55 2.79 -0.05 -11.56
N PRO A 56 1.63 -0.67 -11.87
CA PRO A 56 1.38 -2.10 -11.66
C PRO A 56 2.41 -2.97 -12.38
N GLU A 57 2.94 -2.51 -13.52
CA GLU A 57 3.99 -3.16 -14.30
C GLU A 57 5.27 -3.44 -13.48
N LYS A 58 5.58 -2.64 -12.45
CA LYS A 58 6.76 -2.82 -11.60
C LYS A 58 6.59 -3.94 -10.58
N PHE A 59 5.34 -4.27 -10.24
CA PHE A 59 5.00 -5.19 -9.14
C PHE A 59 4.38 -6.50 -9.63
N LEU A 60 3.58 -6.45 -10.70
CA LEU A 60 2.75 -7.57 -11.15
C LEU A 60 3.29 -8.28 -12.39
N LEU A 61 4.15 -7.63 -13.19
CA LEU A 61 4.78 -8.26 -14.36
C LEU A 61 6.15 -8.86 -14.03
N THR A 62 6.42 -10.06 -14.56
CA THR A 62 7.71 -10.74 -14.44
C THR A 62 8.76 -10.15 -15.39
N GLU A 63 10.04 -10.49 -15.21
CA GLU A 63 11.10 -9.99 -16.11
C GLU A 63 10.92 -10.44 -17.57
N ASP A 64 10.32 -11.60 -17.78
CA ASP A 64 10.00 -12.13 -19.11
C ASP A 64 8.85 -11.35 -19.77
N ASP A 65 7.89 -10.87 -18.99
CA ASP A 65 6.75 -10.06 -19.45
C ASP A 65 7.11 -8.59 -19.71
N ARG A 66 8.22 -8.10 -19.13
CA ARG A 66 8.72 -6.72 -19.27
C ARG A 66 9.37 -6.43 -20.62
N GLY A 67 9.09 -7.22 -21.65
CA GLY A 67 9.63 -7.10 -23.00
C GLY A 67 9.50 -5.69 -23.59
N TRP A 68 10.58 -4.92 -23.49
CA TRP A 68 10.98 -3.76 -24.30
C TRP A 68 10.02 -2.58 -24.53
N SER A 69 9.04 -2.36 -23.66
CA SER A 69 8.40 -1.04 -23.54
C SER A 69 8.48 -0.56 -22.10
N SER A 70 9.40 0.35 -21.82
CA SER A 70 9.59 0.95 -20.49
C SER A 70 8.48 1.93 -20.11
N GLU A 71 7.51 2.15 -20.99
CA GLU A 71 6.38 3.06 -20.77
C GLU A 71 5.07 2.33 -21.08
N HIS A 72 4.32 2.02 -20.03
CA HIS A 72 2.92 1.62 -20.15
C HIS A 72 2.05 2.88 -20.10
N ASP A 73 1.05 2.95 -20.98
CA ASP A 73 0.02 3.98 -20.90
C ASP A 73 -1.04 3.61 -19.85
N GLU A 74 -1.94 4.55 -19.57
CA GLU A 74 -2.98 4.38 -18.54
C GLU A 74 -3.90 3.18 -18.83
N HIS A 75 -4.23 2.97 -20.11
CA HIS A 75 -5.08 1.85 -20.51
C HIS A 75 -4.41 0.51 -20.24
N SER A 76 -3.14 0.38 -20.59
CA SER A 76 -2.35 -0.83 -20.34
C SER A 76 -2.22 -1.12 -18.84
N ARG A 77 -2.03 -0.09 -18.00
CA ARG A 77 -2.00 -0.25 -16.54
C ARG A 77 -3.32 -0.77 -15.98
N GLN A 78 -4.44 -0.21 -16.45
CA GLN A 78 -5.76 -0.63 -16.03
C GLN A 78 -6.02 -2.10 -16.38
N VAL A 79 -5.62 -2.55 -17.57
CA VAL A 79 -5.72 -3.97 -17.97
C VAL A 79 -4.94 -4.88 -17.02
N ILE A 80 -3.69 -4.54 -16.66
CA ILE A 80 -2.89 -5.33 -15.71
C ILE A 80 -3.59 -5.44 -14.35
N ILE A 81 -4.18 -4.35 -13.86
CA ILE A 81 -4.91 -4.33 -12.59
C ILE A 81 -6.17 -5.21 -12.67
N GLU A 82 -6.95 -5.08 -13.74
CA GLU A 82 -8.17 -5.86 -13.95
C GLU A 82 -7.90 -7.35 -14.10
N GLU A 83 -6.87 -7.73 -14.84
CA GLU A 83 -6.47 -9.14 -14.98
C GLU A 83 -6.04 -9.76 -13.64
N PHE A 84 -5.40 -8.97 -12.77
CA PHE A 84 -4.93 -9.48 -11.48
C PHE A 84 -6.01 -9.50 -10.39
N PHE A 85 -6.79 -8.42 -10.25
CA PHE A 85 -7.75 -8.23 -9.15
C PHE A 85 -9.22 -8.44 -9.55
N GLY A 86 -9.53 -8.60 -10.84
CA GLY A 86 -10.91 -8.68 -11.35
C GLY A 86 -11.62 -10.04 -11.15
N HIS A 87 -10.99 -11.00 -10.46
CA HIS A 87 -11.52 -12.33 -10.20
C HIS A 87 -12.22 -12.46 -8.84
#